data_AF-A0A8S3H4T0-F1
#
_entry.id   AF-A0A8S3H4T0-F1
#
_cell.length_a   1.000
_cell.length_b   1.000
_cell.length_c   1.000
_cell.angle_alpha   90.00
_cell.angle_beta   90.00
_cell.angle_gamma   90.00
#
_symmetry.space_group_name_H-M   'P 1'
#
loop_
_entity.id
_entity.type
_entity.pdbx_description
1 polymer ?
#
loop_
_entity_poly.entity_id
_entity_poly.type
_entity_poly.pdbx_seq_one_letter_code
_entity_poly.pdbx_strand_id
1 'polypeptide(L)'
;MLGSSNYMFGIYDGRTAKNDTPPKALPGSNQVTALFRDWFIRNKLPWDYTDFSGRSDYAAFLAEGIVAGGLFSGADDMKTQKQRDRYDKMLGQGLGGISGITHDPCYHRACDSIQNINLFGYEKMVQAAAYALEFLGRQDDLKAWLYPARSTR
;
A
#
# COMPACT_ATOMS: atom_id res chain seq x y z
N MET A 1 7.92 0.12 4.12
CA MET A 1 7.93 1.37 4.92
C MET A 1 6.49 1.86 5.08
N LEU A 2 6.09 2.23 6.30
CA LEU A 2 4.70 2.63 6.62
C LEU A 2 4.59 4.01 7.32
N GLY A 3 5.71 4.68 7.60
CA GLY A 3 5.76 5.84 8.48
C GLY A 3 6.39 7.11 7.90
N SER A 4 6.51 7.23 6.58
CA SER A 4 7.24 8.34 5.93
C SER A 4 6.74 9.72 6.40
N SER A 5 7.66 10.65 6.66
CA SER A 5 7.33 11.98 7.21
C SER A 5 6.43 12.82 6.29
N ASN A 6 6.56 12.65 4.97
CA ASN A 6 5.71 13.27 3.94
C ASN A 6 4.82 12.21 3.25
N TYR A 7 4.18 11.36 4.07
CA TYR A 7 3.45 10.14 3.68
C TYR A 7 2.54 10.23 2.45
N MET A 8 2.35 9.07 1.82
CA MET A 8 1.14 8.71 1.08
C MET A 8 0.44 7.52 1.74
N PHE A 9 -0.82 7.29 1.41
CA PHE A 9 -1.55 6.08 1.74
C PHE A 9 -1.51 5.13 0.53
N GLY A 10 -0.33 4.58 0.27
CA GLY A 10 -0.05 3.74 -0.89
C GLY A 10 -0.47 2.30 -0.70
N ILE A 11 -1.00 1.70 -1.77
CA ILE A 11 -1.43 0.29 -1.85
C ILE A 11 -0.68 -0.35 -3.01
N TYR A 12 -0.05 -1.50 -2.78
CA TYR A 12 0.54 -2.25 -3.89
C TYR A 12 -0.55 -2.73 -4.86
N ASP A 13 -0.38 -2.41 -6.15
CA ASP A 13 -1.33 -2.75 -7.20
C ASP A 13 -1.03 -4.13 -7.80
N GLY A 14 -1.86 -5.13 -7.50
CA GLY A 14 -1.75 -6.49 -8.04
C GLY A 14 -1.71 -6.59 -9.56
N ARG A 15 -2.20 -5.58 -10.28
CA ARG A 15 -2.19 -5.54 -11.75
C ARG A 15 -0.81 -5.17 -12.31
N THR A 16 0.08 -4.69 -11.46
CA THR A 16 1.45 -4.28 -11.82
C THR A 16 2.50 -5.33 -11.48
N ALA A 17 2.07 -6.51 -10.98
CA ALA A 17 2.96 -7.64 -10.79
C ALA A 17 3.65 -7.99 -12.13
N LYS A 18 4.94 -8.34 -12.05
CA LYS A 18 5.76 -8.63 -13.23
C LYS A 18 5.18 -9.77 -14.07
N ASN A 19 5.43 -9.74 -15.38
CA ASN A 19 4.91 -10.73 -16.33
C ASN A 19 5.36 -12.18 -16.05
N ASP A 20 6.46 -12.38 -15.33
CA ASP A 20 6.96 -13.69 -14.88
C ASP A 20 6.32 -14.19 -13.57
N THR A 21 5.46 -13.39 -12.94
CA THR A 21 4.68 -13.83 -11.77
C THR A 21 3.76 -14.97 -12.18
N PRO A 22 3.79 -16.14 -11.51
CA PRO A 22 2.89 -17.24 -11.81
C PRO A 22 1.42 -16.79 -11.78
N PRO A 23 0.62 -17.05 -12.84
CA PRO A 23 -0.73 -16.51 -12.98
C PRO A 23 -1.69 -16.83 -11.83
N LYS A 24 -1.41 -17.87 -11.04
CA LYS A 24 -2.19 -18.27 -9.86
C LYS A 24 -2.20 -17.19 -8.77
N ALA A 25 -1.17 -16.35 -8.65
CA ALA A 25 -1.09 -15.31 -7.62
C ALA A 25 -1.88 -14.04 -7.98
N LEU A 26 -2.09 -13.76 -9.27
CA LEU A 26 -2.61 -12.48 -9.73
C LEU A 26 -4.03 -12.16 -9.22
N PRO A 27 -5.01 -13.09 -9.27
CA PRO A 27 -6.36 -12.81 -8.78
C PRO A 27 -6.38 -12.47 -7.29
N GLY A 28 -5.67 -13.25 -6.47
CA GLY A 28 -5.55 -13.01 -5.03
C GLY A 28 -4.86 -11.70 -4.70
N SER A 29 -3.76 -11.38 -5.40
CA SER A 29 -3.05 -10.11 -5.20
C SER A 29 -3.97 -8.93 -5.52
N ASN A 30 -4.78 -9.03 -6.58
CA ASN A 30 -5.82 -8.02 -6.90
C ASN A 30 -6.92 -7.92 -5.83
N GLN A 31 -7.33 -9.06 -5.22
CA GLN A 31 -8.28 -9.05 -4.12
C GLN A 31 -7.71 -8.39 -2.87
N VAL A 32 -6.43 -8.61 -2.54
CA VAL A 32 -5.76 -7.94 -1.42
C VAL A 32 -5.60 -6.43 -1.71
N THR A 33 -5.25 -6.03 -2.93
CA THR A 33 -5.27 -4.62 -3.35
C THR A 33 -6.65 -3.99 -3.12
N ALA A 34 -7.72 -4.67 -3.54
CA ALA A 34 -9.08 -4.19 -3.35
C ALA A 34 -9.46 -4.10 -1.86
N LEU A 35 -9.06 -5.07 -1.04
CA LEU A 35 -9.32 -5.08 0.40
C LEU A 35 -8.77 -3.82 1.09
N PHE A 36 -7.53 -3.43 0.79
CA PHE A 36 -6.94 -2.21 1.31
C PHE A 36 -7.64 -0.96 0.77
N ARG A 37 -7.88 -0.90 -0.54
CA ARG A 37 -8.54 0.24 -1.17
C ARG A 37 -9.91 0.50 -0.55
N ASP A 38 -10.68 -0.56 -0.38
CA ASP A 38 -12.03 -0.48 0.19
C ASP A 38 -11.99 -0.06 1.66
N TRP A 39 -10.93 -0.41 2.41
CA TRP A 39 -10.69 0.13 3.75
C TRP A 39 -10.46 1.64 3.74
N PHE A 40 -9.57 2.17 2.88
CA PHE A 40 -9.34 3.62 2.81
C PHE A 40 -10.61 4.37 2.37
N ILE A 41 -11.35 3.84 1.39
CA ILE A 41 -12.62 4.42 0.93
C ILE A 41 -13.64 4.48 2.07
N ARG A 42 -13.85 3.39 2.80
CA ARG A 42 -14.81 3.35 3.92
C ARG A 42 -14.43 4.31 5.04
N ASN A 43 -13.14 4.49 5.29
CA ASN A 43 -12.62 5.44 6.28
C ASN A 43 -12.50 6.88 5.76
N LYS A 44 -12.96 7.16 4.53
CA LYS A 44 -12.91 8.48 3.87
C LYS A 44 -11.48 9.05 3.79
N LEU A 45 -10.49 8.19 3.68
CA LEU A 45 -9.09 8.55 3.56
C LEU A 45 -8.67 8.57 2.07
N PRO A 46 -7.73 9.45 1.68
CA PRO A 46 -7.10 9.36 0.37
C PRO A 46 -6.33 8.04 0.26
N TRP A 47 -5.99 7.65 -0.96
CA TRP A 47 -5.14 6.49 -1.23
C TRP A 47 -4.50 6.62 -2.61
N ASP A 48 -3.35 5.99 -2.80
CA ASP A 48 -2.63 5.90 -4.07
C ASP A 48 -2.27 4.44 -4.38
N TYR A 49 -2.08 4.12 -5.66
CA TYR A 49 -1.43 2.87 -6.03
C TYR A 49 0.09 3.06 -6.06
N THR A 50 0.80 1.99 -5.72
CA THR A 50 2.23 1.84 -5.96
C THR A 50 2.50 0.51 -6.64
N ASP A 51 3.51 0.48 -7.50
CA ASP A 51 3.77 -0.69 -8.32
C ASP A 51 4.48 -1.79 -7.53
N PHE A 52 4.24 -3.03 -7.92
CA PHE A 52 5.07 -4.18 -7.52
C PHE A 52 6.43 -4.16 -8.24
N SER A 53 7.25 -3.15 -7.93
CA SER A 53 8.57 -2.90 -8.54
C SER A 53 9.64 -4.00 -8.32
N GLY A 54 9.37 -4.98 -7.47
CA GLY A 54 10.34 -5.96 -6.98
C GLY A 54 11.33 -5.45 -5.92
N ARG A 55 11.22 -4.20 -5.43
CA ARG A 55 12.15 -3.59 -4.45
C ARG A 55 11.76 -3.84 -2.99
N SER A 56 11.07 -4.94 -2.67
CA SER A 56 10.65 -5.30 -1.31
C SER A 56 10.40 -6.81 -1.19
N ASP A 57 10.16 -7.30 0.03
CA ASP A 57 10.14 -8.72 0.37
C ASP A 57 9.01 -9.53 -0.32
N TYR A 58 7.93 -8.86 -0.74
CA TYR A 58 6.85 -9.52 -1.50
C TYR A 58 7.36 -10.18 -2.80
N ALA A 59 8.50 -9.72 -3.34
CA ALA A 59 8.99 -10.17 -4.64
C ALA A 59 9.25 -11.68 -4.68
N ALA A 60 9.86 -12.23 -3.62
CA ALA A 60 10.14 -13.65 -3.54
C ALA A 60 8.86 -14.49 -3.43
N PHE A 61 7.84 -14.01 -2.71
CA PHE A 61 6.54 -14.67 -2.61
C PHE A 61 5.82 -14.68 -3.97
N LEU A 62 5.77 -13.53 -4.65
CA LEU A 62 5.18 -13.44 -5.98
C LEU A 62 5.89 -14.35 -6.98
N ALA A 63 7.21 -14.47 -6.95
CA ALA A 63 7.98 -15.35 -7.83
C ALA A 63 7.57 -16.83 -7.70
N GLU A 64 7.20 -17.27 -6.49
CA GLU A 64 6.70 -18.64 -6.22
C GLU A 64 5.17 -18.79 -6.45
N GLY A 65 4.53 -17.71 -6.89
CA GLY A 65 3.10 -17.63 -7.10
C GLY A 65 2.30 -17.67 -5.80
N ILE A 66 2.89 -17.19 -4.71
CA ILE A 66 2.20 -16.91 -3.46
C ILE A 66 1.59 -15.51 -3.58
N VAL A 67 0.30 -15.40 -3.28
CA VAL A 67 -0.42 -14.11 -3.28
C VAL A 67 0.28 -13.12 -2.36
N ALA A 68 0.47 -11.89 -2.86
CA ALA A 68 1.03 -10.81 -2.08
C ALA A 68 0.22 -9.52 -2.27
N GLY A 69 0.27 -8.68 -1.25
CA GLY A 69 -0.31 -7.35 -1.21
C GLY A 69 0.37 -6.56 -0.12
N GLY A 70 0.04 -5.28 0.00
CA GLY A 70 0.57 -4.50 1.10
C GLY A 70 0.38 -3.01 0.92
N LEU A 71 1.01 -2.31 1.84
CA LEU A 71 0.92 -0.87 1.99
C LEU A 71 2.31 -0.24 1.89
N PHE A 72 2.35 1.01 1.44
CA PHE A 72 3.58 1.78 1.32
C PHE A 72 3.31 3.25 1.56
N SER A 73 4.12 3.89 2.40
CA SER A 73 3.97 5.31 2.73
C SER A 73 4.79 6.27 1.84
N GLY A 74 5.46 5.75 0.81
CA GLY A 74 6.38 6.51 -0.05
C GLY A 74 7.82 6.48 0.48
N ALA A 75 8.82 6.74 -0.37
CA ALA A 75 10.23 6.77 0.02
C ALA A 75 11.00 7.86 -0.75
N ASP A 76 11.80 7.47 -1.74
CA ASP A 76 12.62 8.33 -2.60
C ASP A 76 11.84 9.01 -3.72
N ASP A 77 10.56 8.68 -3.90
CA ASP A 77 9.67 9.28 -4.88
C ASP A 77 9.10 10.63 -4.41
N MET A 78 8.91 11.55 -5.37
CA MET A 78 8.46 12.92 -5.09
C MET A 78 6.94 13.02 -4.96
N LYS A 79 6.48 13.64 -3.88
CA LYS A 79 5.07 14.01 -3.72
C LYS A 79 4.70 15.08 -4.74
N THR A 80 3.75 14.77 -5.61
CA THR A 80 3.28 15.73 -6.62
C THR A 80 2.36 16.78 -6.01
N GLN A 81 2.28 17.95 -6.65
CA GLN A 81 1.32 19.00 -6.29
C GLN A 81 -0.12 18.48 -6.28
N LYS A 82 -0.51 17.70 -7.31
CA LYS A 82 -1.84 17.08 -7.41
C LYS A 82 -2.13 16.12 -6.25
N GLN A 83 -1.15 15.31 -5.85
CA GLN A 83 -1.30 14.38 -4.72
C GLN A 83 -1.45 15.17 -3.42
N ARG A 84 -0.60 16.16 -3.17
CA ARG A 84 -0.66 17.03 -1.99
C ARG A 84 -2.04 17.70 -1.86
N ASP A 85 -2.52 18.34 -2.93
CA ASP A 85 -3.82 19.04 -2.95
C ASP A 85 -4.98 18.08 -2.68
N ARG A 86 -4.93 16.87 -3.24
CA ARG A 86 -5.97 15.85 -2.99
C ARG A 86 -5.99 15.42 -1.53
N TYR A 87 -4.83 15.23 -0.91
CA TYR A 87 -4.76 14.84 0.50
C TYR A 87 -5.21 15.97 1.41
N ASP A 88 -4.77 17.22 1.17
CA ASP A 88 -5.26 18.40 1.90
C ASP A 88 -6.80 18.50 1.84
N LYS A 89 -7.38 18.30 0.66
CA LYS A 89 -8.83 18.34 0.47
C LYS A 89 -9.57 17.26 1.28
N MET A 90 -9.00 16.07 1.40
CA MET A 90 -9.66 14.93 2.05
C MET A 90 -9.40 14.88 3.56
N LEU A 91 -8.23 15.30 4.01
CA LEU A 91 -7.78 15.17 5.40
C LEU A 91 -7.96 16.46 6.20
N GLY A 92 -7.92 17.61 5.53
CA GLY A 92 -7.84 18.92 6.15
C GLY A 92 -6.58 19.67 5.70
N GLN A 93 -6.68 20.99 5.65
CA GLN A 93 -5.60 21.86 5.19
C GLN A 93 -4.32 21.66 6.03
N GLY A 94 -3.20 21.41 5.37
CA GLY A 94 -1.90 21.21 6.00
C GLY A 94 -1.57 19.75 6.31
N LEU A 95 -2.51 18.82 6.10
CA LEU A 95 -2.29 17.38 6.30
C LEU A 95 -1.85 16.68 5.02
N GLY A 96 -1.90 17.33 3.86
CA GLY A 96 -1.49 16.74 2.58
C GLY A 96 0.02 16.58 2.39
N GLY A 97 0.82 17.17 3.28
CA GLY A 97 2.27 17.19 3.19
C GLY A 97 2.80 18.30 2.29
N ILE A 98 4.05 18.16 1.84
CA ILE A 98 4.75 19.15 1.03
C ILE A 98 4.99 18.58 -0.37
N SER A 99 4.52 19.28 -1.39
CA SER A 99 4.76 18.95 -2.80
C SER A 99 6.18 19.32 -3.22
N GLY A 100 6.75 18.56 -4.15
CA GLY A 100 8.08 18.84 -4.72
C GLY A 100 9.24 18.36 -3.85
N ILE A 101 8.96 17.69 -2.73
CA ILE A 101 9.94 16.94 -1.94
C ILE A 101 9.57 15.47 -1.91
N THR A 102 10.53 14.61 -1.57
CA THR A 102 10.30 13.17 -1.47
C THR A 102 9.31 12.83 -0.35
N HIS A 103 8.68 11.67 -0.43
CA HIS A 103 7.81 11.17 0.63
C HIS A 103 8.59 10.89 1.93
N ASP A 104 9.85 10.47 1.81
CA ASP A 104 10.79 10.36 2.92
C ASP A 104 12.13 11.03 2.56
N PRO A 105 12.39 12.25 3.04
CA PRO A 105 13.67 12.94 2.84
C PRO A 105 14.87 12.25 3.52
N CYS A 106 14.61 11.40 4.51
CA CYS A 106 15.61 10.68 5.28
C CYS A 106 15.77 9.21 4.85
N TYR A 107 15.09 8.76 3.80
CA TYR A 107 15.22 7.39 3.30
C TYR A 107 16.68 6.96 3.12
N HIS A 108 17.10 5.90 3.83
CA HIS A 108 18.48 5.39 3.87
C HIS A 108 19.55 6.41 4.33
N ARG A 109 19.17 7.40 5.14
CA ARG A 109 20.08 8.39 5.74
C ARG A 109 20.11 8.23 7.26
N ALA A 110 21.13 8.80 7.89
CA ALA A 110 21.27 8.77 9.35
C ALA A 110 20.12 9.43 10.13
N CYS A 111 19.33 10.29 9.47
CA CYS A 111 18.15 10.92 10.07
C CYS A 111 16.88 10.05 10.00
N ASP A 112 16.94 8.83 9.45
CA ASP A 112 15.83 7.86 9.51
C ASP A 112 15.72 7.28 10.92
N SER A 113 15.08 8.05 11.80
CA SER A 113 14.89 7.76 13.21
C SER A 113 13.42 7.94 13.59
N ILE A 114 13.09 7.73 14.87
CA ILE A 114 11.74 7.98 15.38
C ILE A 114 11.29 9.44 15.21
N GLN A 115 12.23 10.37 14.99
CA GLN A 115 11.90 11.77 14.68
C GLN A 115 11.42 12.00 13.24
N ASN A 116 11.62 11.03 12.32
CA ASN A 116 11.23 11.11 10.91
C ASN A 116 9.88 10.42 10.62
N ILE A 117 9.06 10.17 11.64
CA ILE A 117 7.77 9.48 11.47
C ILE A 117 6.62 10.48 11.51
N ASN A 118 5.76 10.46 10.49
CA ASN A 118 4.45 11.10 10.60
C ASN A 118 3.48 10.20 11.38
N LEU A 119 3.22 10.53 12.65
CA LEU A 119 2.39 9.68 13.52
C LEU A 119 0.96 9.49 13.02
N PHE A 120 0.34 10.55 12.48
CA PHE A 120 -1.01 10.46 11.91
C PHE A 120 -1.02 9.49 10.73
N GLY A 121 -0.08 9.66 9.79
CA GLY A 121 0.02 8.79 8.62
C GLY A 121 0.30 7.33 9.02
N TYR A 122 1.25 7.12 9.94
CA TYR A 122 1.62 5.81 10.46
C TYR A 122 0.44 5.09 11.12
N GLU A 123 -0.34 5.78 11.96
CA GLU A 123 -1.51 5.21 12.63
C GLU A 123 -2.50 4.65 11.60
N LYS A 124 -2.80 5.39 10.53
CA LYS A 124 -3.76 4.95 9.50
C LYS A 124 -3.23 3.76 8.70
N MET A 125 -1.94 3.74 8.41
CA MET A 125 -1.30 2.61 7.73
C MET A 125 -1.31 1.34 8.59
N VAL A 126 -1.06 1.46 9.90
CA VAL A 126 -1.14 0.34 10.84
C VAL A 126 -2.58 -0.17 10.99
N GLN A 127 -3.56 0.73 11.07
CA GLN A 127 -4.98 0.34 11.14
C GLN A 127 -5.43 -0.40 9.86
N ALA A 128 -5.00 0.05 8.69
CA ALA A 128 -5.26 -0.64 7.43
C ALA A 128 -4.63 -2.04 7.41
N ALA A 129 -3.38 -2.17 7.85
CA ALA A 129 -2.69 -3.46 7.97
C ALA A 129 -3.40 -4.41 8.94
N ALA A 130 -3.76 -3.93 10.13
CA ALA A 130 -4.48 -4.70 11.13
C ALA A 130 -5.84 -5.18 10.61
N TYR A 131 -6.59 -4.31 9.93
CA TYR A 131 -7.86 -4.67 9.31
C TYR A 131 -7.69 -5.80 8.28
N ALA A 132 -6.68 -5.72 7.40
CA ALA A 132 -6.46 -6.75 6.40
C ALA A 132 -6.09 -8.10 7.04
N LEU A 133 -5.23 -8.09 8.06
CA LEU A 133 -4.86 -9.29 8.80
C LEU A 133 -6.06 -9.94 9.49
N GLU A 134 -6.89 -9.13 10.16
CA GLU A 134 -8.11 -9.63 10.81
C GLU A 134 -9.10 -10.19 9.79
N PHE A 135 -9.33 -9.47 8.68
CA PHE A 135 -10.24 -9.91 7.62
C PHE A 135 -9.80 -11.27 7.03
N LEU A 136 -8.51 -11.42 6.71
CA LEU A 136 -7.96 -12.66 6.16
C LEU A 136 -7.98 -13.80 7.18
N GLY A 137 -7.66 -13.52 8.45
CA GLY A 137 -7.69 -14.49 9.54
C GLY A 137 -9.07 -15.02 9.90
N ARG A 138 -10.14 -14.35 9.45
CA ARG A 138 -11.54 -14.74 9.65
C ARG A 138 -12.17 -15.41 8.42
N GLN A 139 -11.43 -15.62 7.33
CA GLN A 139 -11.98 -16.31 6.17
C GLN A 139 -12.19 -17.79 6.45
N ASP A 140 -13.40 -18.30 6.25
CA ASP A 140 -13.72 -19.74 6.39
C ASP A 140 -12.90 -20.59 5.42
N ASP A 141 -12.72 -20.11 4.18
CA ASP A 141 -11.83 -20.71 3.18
C ASP A 141 -10.89 -19.64 2.60
N LEU A 142 -9.84 -19.33 3.36
CA LEU A 142 -8.81 -18.39 2.94
C LEU A 142 -8.13 -18.82 1.63
N LYS A 143 -7.98 -20.13 1.39
CA LYS A 143 -7.32 -20.63 0.18
C LYS A 143 -8.17 -20.34 -1.05
N ALA A 144 -9.47 -20.62 -1.01
CA ALA A 144 -10.37 -20.28 -2.11
C ALA A 144 -10.48 -18.77 -2.31
N TRP A 145 -10.44 -17.98 -1.22
CA TRP A 145 -10.43 -16.52 -1.34
C TRP A 145 -9.17 -16.01 -2.04
N LEU A 146 -7.98 -16.51 -1.69
CA LEU A 146 -6.70 -16.10 -2.28
C LEU A 146 -6.48 -16.66 -3.69
N TYR A 147 -7.01 -17.84 -3.97
CA TYR A 147 -6.82 -18.55 -5.25
C TYR A 147 -8.18 -18.91 -5.85
N PRO A 148 -9.00 -17.91 -6.22
CA PRO A 148 -10.32 -18.17 -6.75
C PRO A 148 -10.22 -18.95 -8.06
N ALA A 149 -11.16 -19.88 -8.28
CA ALA A 149 -11.27 -20.57 -9.56
C ALA A 149 -11.41 -19.54 -10.68
N ARG A 150 -10.67 -19.72 -11.79
CA ARG A 150 -10.75 -18.82 -12.93
C ARG A 150 -12.20 -18.69 -13.38
N SER A 151 -12.72 -17.47 -13.39
CA SER A 151 -13.96 -17.16 -14.09
C SER A 151 -13.74 -17.48 -15.56
N THR A 152 -14.35 -18.55 -16.06
CA THR A 152 -14.49 -18.79 -17.50
C THR A 152 -15.42 -17.71 -18.05
N ARG A 153 -14.86 -16.60 -18.51
CA ARG A 153 -15.54 -15.64 -19.38
C ARG A 153 -14.69 -15.44 -20.61
#